data_AF-A0A7S1RNA7-F1
#
_entry.id   AF-A0A7S1RNA7-F1
#
_cell.length_a   1.000
_cell.length_b   1.000
_cell.length_c   1.000
_cell.angle_alpha   90.00
_cell.angle_beta   90.00
_cell.angle_gamma   90.00
#
_symmetry.space_group_name_H-M   'P 1'
#
loop_
_entity.id
_entity.type
_entity.pdbx_description
1 polymer ?
#
loop_
_entity_poly.entity_id
_entity_poly.type
_entity_poly.pdbx_seq_one_letter_code
_entity_poly.pdbx_strand_id
1 'polypeptide(L)'
;VHGSNRLGGNSLLECVVFGRIAGERAACIRQTSAGCLSTKDWAPVTLREIRNTDAKYGHNTRVYRFNLHGSMQKSGLDVGQFVAIRGELDGETLTGYYSPVSRPDDIGSIAILCRTDEKGGPIVKLLASLKPGAACLMKAMGGLSLTRQPEQGMWQY
;
A
#
# COMPACT_ATOMS: atom_id res chain seq x y z
N VAL A 1 -39.92 -2.24 -35.14
CA VAL A 1 -39.16 -1.13 -34.54
C VAL A 1 -37.89 -1.73 -33.95
N HIS A 2 -36.77 -1.61 -34.67
CA HIS A 2 -35.51 -2.31 -34.35
C HIS A 2 -34.76 -1.59 -33.22
N GLY A 3 -34.16 -2.38 -32.34
CA GLY A 3 -33.41 -1.93 -31.17
C GLY A 3 -32.20 -1.06 -31.52
N SER A 4 -32.31 0.24 -31.23
CA SER A 4 -31.22 1.23 -31.35
C SER A 4 -30.96 1.94 -30.02
N ASN A 5 -30.86 1.20 -28.92
CA ASN A 5 -30.41 1.75 -27.65
C ASN A 5 -29.24 0.94 -27.07
N ARG A 6 -28.18 0.76 -27.87
CA ARG A 6 -26.88 0.23 -27.43
C ARG A 6 -25.88 1.33 -27.03
N LEU A 7 -26.27 2.61 -27.11
CA LEU A 7 -25.42 3.75 -26.76
C LEU A 7 -25.63 4.25 -25.31
N GLY A 8 -26.80 4.05 -24.72
CA GLY A 8 -27.09 4.50 -23.34
C GLY A 8 -26.53 3.59 -22.23
N GLY A 9 -26.43 2.28 -22.48
CA GLY A 9 -25.98 1.30 -21.48
C GLY A 9 -24.47 1.36 -21.16
N ASN A 10 -23.63 1.64 -22.17
CA ASN A 10 -22.20 1.86 -21.95
C ASN A 10 -21.93 3.23 -21.31
N SER A 11 -22.72 4.26 -21.66
CA SER A 11 -22.50 5.63 -21.19
C SER A 11 -22.60 5.78 -19.67
N LEU A 12 -23.55 5.11 -19.00
CA LEU A 12 -23.69 5.22 -17.53
C LEU A 12 -22.58 4.47 -16.80
N LEU A 13 -22.19 3.28 -17.28
CA LEU A 13 -21.08 2.53 -16.69
C LEU A 13 -19.75 3.26 -16.89
N GLU A 14 -19.54 3.84 -18.07
CA GLU A 14 -18.39 4.70 -18.38
C GLU A 14 -18.35 5.93 -17.45
N CYS A 15 -19.47 6.63 -17.26
CA CYS A 15 -19.54 7.76 -16.32
C CYS A 15 -19.20 7.35 -14.88
N VAL A 16 -19.68 6.21 -14.40
CA VAL A 16 -19.36 5.71 -13.06
C VAL A 16 -17.87 5.36 -12.94
N VAL A 17 -17.30 4.69 -13.95
CA VAL A 17 -15.88 4.32 -13.98
C VAL A 17 -14.98 5.55 -14.03
N PHE A 18 -15.21 6.47 -14.98
CA PHE A 18 -14.43 7.70 -15.10
C PHE A 18 -14.63 8.62 -13.90
N GLY A 19 -15.85 8.73 -13.37
CA GLY A 19 -16.16 9.50 -12.18
C GLY A 19 -15.38 9.01 -10.96
N ARG A 20 -15.33 7.69 -10.74
CA ARG A 20 -14.53 7.10 -9.65
C ARG A 20 -13.03 7.35 -9.83
N ILE A 21 -12.50 7.14 -11.03
CA ILE A 21 -11.08 7.38 -11.33
C ILE A 21 -10.73 8.87 -11.15
N ALA A 22 -11.59 9.78 -11.63
CA ALA A 22 -11.41 11.21 -11.48
C ALA A 22 -11.46 11.62 -10.00
N GLY A 23 -12.40 11.05 -9.23
CA GLY A 23 -12.50 11.26 -7.78
C GLY A 23 -11.25 10.79 -7.03
N GLU A 24 -10.76 9.58 -7.30
CA GLU A 24 -9.52 9.05 -6.71
C GLU A 24 -8.31 9.94 -7.05
N ARG A 25 -8.19 10.38 -8.30
CA ARG A 25 -7.11 11.30 -8.72
C ARG A 25 -7.22 12.67 -8.05
N ALA A 26 -8.43 13.21 -7.94
CA ALA A 26 -8.67 14.50 -7.28
C ALA A 26 -8.33 14.42 -5.78
N ALA A 27 -8.72 13.34 -5.10
CA ALA A 27 -8.37 13.08 -3.70
C ALA A 27 -6.86 13.00 -3.51
N CYS A 28 -6.18 12.28 -4.40
CA CYS A 28 -4.73 12.16 -4.44
C CYS A 28 -4.02 13.52 -4.62
N ILE A 29 -4.51 14.39 -5.51
CA ILE A 29 -3.94 15.73 -5.77
C ILE A 29 -4.15 16.68 -4.59
N ARG A 30 -5.30 16.59 -3.91
CA ARG A 30 -5.63 17.45 -2.76
C ARG A 30 -4.71 17.22 -1.56
N GLN A 31 -3.92 16.15 -1.57
CA GLN A 31 -3.09 15.77 -0.45
C GLN A 31 -1.86 16.67 -0.31
N THR A 32 -1.84 17.51 0.72
CA THR A 32 -0.79 18.51 0.97
C THR A 32 0.34 18.01 1.87
N SER A 33 0.15 16.91 2.60
CA SER A 33 1.18 16.33 3.47
C SER A 33 2.29 15.67 2.65
N ALA A 34 3.55 15.92 3.01
CA ALA A 34 4.70 15.28 2.37
C ALA A 34 4.79 13.75 2.65
N GLY A 35 4.28 13.31 3.80
CA GLY A 35 4.25 11.89 4.21
C GLY A 35 2.82 11.35 4.30
N CYS A 36 2.64 10.07 3.93
CA CYS A 36 1.34 9.40 3.97
C CYS A 36 1.03 8.75 5.32
N LEU A 37 2.01 8.09 5.95
CA LEU A 37 1.81 7.32 7.17
C LEU A 37 2.28 8.11 8.39
N SER A 38 1.60 7.92 9.53
CA SER A 38 1.98 8.51 10.82
C SER A 38 1.99 7.46 11.92
N THR A 39 2.64 7.77 13.05
CA THR A 39 2.65 6.91 14.25
C THR A 39 1.39 7.04 15.10
N LYS A 40 0.48 7.96 14.74
CA LYS A 40 -0.75 8.23 15.50
C LYS A 40 -1.94 7.52 14.89
N ASP A 41 -2.14 7.70 13.59
CA ASP A 41 -3.37 7.32 12.90
C ASP A 41 -3.14 6.25 11.85
N TRP A 42 -4.17 5.43 11.63
CA TRP A 42 -4.22 4.49 10.52
C TRP A 42 -4.61 5.22 9.24
N ALA A 43 -3.85 5.00 8.18
CA ALA A 43 -4.14 5.55 6.86
C ALA A 43 -4.59 4.43 5.90
N PRO A 44 -5.59 4.67 5.05
CA PRO A 44 -5.94 3.72 4.00
C PRO A 44 -4.84 3.69 2.94
N VAL A 45 -4.47 2.50 2.50
CA VAL A 45 -3.58 2.26 1.35
C VAL A 45 -4.21 1.22 0.43
N THR A 46 -3.92 1.31 -0.85
CA THR A 46 -4.52 0.43 -1.87
C THR A 46 -3.47 -0.52 -2.40
N LEU A 47 -3.75 -1.82 -2.44
CA LEU A 47 -2.86 -2.80 -3.05
C LEU A 47 -2.73 -2.50 -4.55
N ARG A 48 -1.53 -2.17 -5.01
CA ARG A 48 -1.24 -1.89 -6.42
C ARG A 48 -0.99 -3.19 -7.19
N GLU A 49 -0.13 -4.04 -6.64
CA GLU A 49 0.31 -5.27 -7.29
C GLU A 49 0.93 -6.24 -6.28
N ILE A 50 0.96 -7.52 -6.67
CA ILE A 50 1.68 -8.59 -5.98
C ILE A 50 2.70 -9.14 -6.96
N ARG A 51 3.98 -9.13 -6.59
CA ARG A 51 5.06 -9.67 -7.44
C ARG A 51 5.52 -11.03 -6.91
N ASN A 52 5.63 -11.99 -7.83
CA ASN A 52 6.27 -13.28 -7.56
C ASN A 52 7.77 -13.05 -7.35
N THR A 53 8.35 -13.71 -6.35
CA THR A 53 9.78 -13.61 -6.04
C THR A 53 10.49 -14.95 -5.89
N ASP A 54 9.92 -16.05 -6.39
CA ASP A 54 10.45 -17.40 -6.25
C ASP A 54 11.94 -17.50 -6.62
N ALA A 55 12.34 -16.87 -7.73
CA ALA A 55 13.72 -16.89 -8.21
C ALA A 55 14.74 -16.22 -7.25
N LYS A 56 14.29 -15.33 -6.35
CA LYS A 56 15.16 -14.56 -5.46
C LYS A 56 14.98 -14.89 -3.98
N TYR A 57 13.75 -15.18 -3.56
CA TYR A 57 13.38 -15.34 -2.14
C TYR A 57 12.61 -16.64 -1.85
N GLY A 58 12.48 -17.55 -2.83
CA GLY A 58 11.86 -18.86 -2.68
C GLY A 58 10.33 -18.88 -2.80
N HIS A 59 9.77 -20.09 -2.95
CA HIS A 59 8.41 -20.38 -3.43
C HIS A 59 7.23 -19.88 -2.58
N ASN A 60 7.49 -19.29 -1.41
CA ASN A 60 6.45 -18.81 -0.50
C ASN A 60 6.69 -17.38 -0.09
N THR A 61 7.38 -16.60 -0.93
CA THR A 61 7.66 -15.20 -0.64
C THR A 61 7.15 -14.34 -1.79
N ARG A 62 6.45 -13.26 -1.45
CA ARG A 62 5.92 -12.30 -2.43
C ARG A 62 6.18 -10.87 -1.97
N VAL A 63 6.33 -9.97 -2.94
CA VAL A 63 6.34 -8.53 -2.67
C VAL A 63 4.94 -7.98 -2.89
N TYR A 64 4.40 -7.33 -1.86
CA TYR A 64 3.15 -6.59 -1.94
C TYR A 64 3.49 -5.10 -2.04
N ARG A 65 3.07 -4.46 -3.13
CA ARG A 65 3.25 -3.01 -3.32
C ARG A 65 1.92 -2.31 -3.15
N PHE A 66 1.88 -1.31 -2.28
CA PHE A 66 0.71 -0.49 -2.01
C PHE A 66 0.92 0.91 -2.56
N ASN A 67 -0.14 1.52 -3.09
CA ASN A 67 -0.19 2.94 -3.37
C ASN A 67 -0.47 3.69 -2.07
N LEU A 68 0.27 4.77 -1.86
CA LEU A 68 -0.03 5.77 -0.84
C LEU A 68 -1.22 6.64 -1.29
N HIS A 69 -1.88 7.31 -0.35
CA HIS A 69 -3.08 8.11 -0.64
C HIS A 69 -2.80 9.23 -1.65
N GLY A 70 -1.67 9.93 -1.52
CA GLY A 70 -1.18 10.85 -2.54
C GLY A 70 -0.02 10.25 -3.35
N SER A 71 -0.09 10.38 -4.68
CA SER A 71 0.89 9.87 -5.64
C SER A 71 2.25 10.54 -5.52
N MET A 72 2.32 11.72 -4.92
CA MET A 72 3.55 12.49 -4.68
C MET A 72 4.04 12.39 -3.24
N GLN A 73 3.34 11.66 -2.37
CA GLN A 73 3.74 11.50 -0.97
C GLN A 73 4.88 10.48 -0.85
N LYS A 74 5.73 10.68 0.14
CA LYS A 74 6.63 9.65 0.66
C LYS A 74 5.90 8.80 1.69
N SER A 75 6.49 7.67 2.08
CA SER A 75 5.91 6.79 3.10
C SER A 75 5.68 7.52 4.43
N GLY A 76 6.58 8.44 4.80
CA GLY A 76 6.61 9.07 6.12
C GLY A 76 7.39 8.25 7.16
N LEU A 77 8.12 7.22 6.72
CA LEU A 77 9.02 6.45 7.57
C LEU A 77 10.46 6.91 7.38
N ASP A 78 11.28 6.72 8.41
CA ASP A 78 12.74 6.75 8.33
C ASP A 78 13.34 5.35 8.15
N VAL A 79 14.61 5.28 7.74
CA VAL A 79 15.31 3.99 7.63
C VAL A 79 15.40 3.36 9.02
N GLY A 80 15.00 2.10 9.15
CA GLY A 80 14.98 1.37 10.43
C GLY A 80 13.61 1.35 11.12
N GLN A 81 12.65 2.15 10.66
CA GLN A 81 11.25 2.04 11.06
C GLN A 81 10.51 0.98 10.25
N PHE A 82 9.35 0.56 10.75
CA PHE A 82 8.52 -0.48 10.14
C PHE A 82 7.05 -0.06 10.08
N VAL A 83 6.21 -0.84 9.40
CA VAL A 83 4.77 -0.56 9.29
C VAL A 83 3.94 -1.65 9.94
N ALA A 84 2.77 -1.25 10.44
CA ALA A 84 1.69 -2.17 10.74
C ALA A 84 0.67 -2.14 9.60
N ILE A 85 0.18 -3.31 9.20
CA ILE A 85 -0.90 -3.48 8.23
C ILE A 85 -2.07 -4.14 8.94
N ARG A 86 -3.26 -3.60 8.74
CA ARG A 86 -4.50 -4.07 9.34
C ARG A 86 -5.60 -4.21 8.30
N GLY A 87 -6.41 -5.24 8.44
CA GLY A 87 -7.65 -5.40 7.70
C GLY A 87 -8.59 -6.35 8.42
N GLU A 88 -9.81 -6.44 7.92
CA GLU A 88 -10.83 -7.34 8.42
C GLU A 88 -10.99 -8.52 7.47
N LEU A 89 -11.03 -9.74 8.02
CA LEU A 89 -11.31 -10.96 7.28
C LEU A 89 -12.21 -11.84 8.16
N ASP A 90 -13.36 -12.26 7.62
CA ASP A 90 -14.32 -13.12 8.31
C ASP A 90 -14.78 -12.58 9.69
N GLY A 91 -14.89 -11.25 9.82
CA GLY A 91 -15.26 -10.57 11.07
C GLY A 91 -14.12 -10.43 12.09
N GLU A 92 -12.93 -10.93 11.78
CA GLU A 92 -11.74 -10.78 12.62
C GLU A 92 -10.84 -9.65 12.10
N THR A 93 -10.37 -8.78 13.01
CA THR A 93 -9.36 -7.77 12.67
C THR A 93 -7.96 -8.39 12.77
N LEU A 94 -7.32 -8.58 11.62
CA LEU A 94 -5.96 -9.10 11.53
C LEU A 94 -4.98 -7.94 11.42
N THR A 95 -3.90 -7.99 12.19
CA THR A 95 -2.78 -7.02 12.11
C THR A 95 -1.45 -7.75 11.95
N GLY A 96 -0.61 -7.28 11.04
CA GLY A 96 0.77 -7.76 10.87
C GLY A 96 1.76 -6.62 10.77
N TYR A 97 3.03 -6.91 11.07
CA TYR A 97 4.11 -5.92 11.10
C TYR A 97 5.19 -6.30 10.10
N TYR A 98 5.64 -5.32 9.32
CA TYR A 98 6.60 -5.55 8.24
C TYR A 98 7.59 -4.41 8.13
N SER A 99 8.86 -4.76 7.96
CA SER A 99 9.85 -3.80 7.48
C SER A 99 9.66 -3.57 5.98
N PRO A 100 9.49 -2.33 5.52
CA PRO A 100 9.41 -2.05 4.09
C PRO A 100 10.69 -2.44 3.36
N VAL A 101 10.53 -2.91 2.12
CA VAL A 101 11.63 -3.14 1.17
C VAL A 101 11.76 -2.01 0.15
N SER A 102 10.81 -1.07 0.14
CA SER A 102 10.93 0.24 -0.51
C SER A 102 11.73 1.20 0.35
N ARG A 103 12.30 2.24 -0.26
CA ARG A 103 13.02 3.27 0.49
C ARG A 103 12.05 4.32 1.05
N PRO A 104 12.38 4.98 2.17
CA PRO A 104 11.67 6.16 2.68
C PRO A 104 11.37 7.27 1.66
N ASP A 105 12.30 7.48 0.73
CA ASP A 105 12.24 8.52 -0.29
C ASP A 105 11.48 8.09 -1.56
N ASP A 106 11.09 6.82 -1.68
CA ASP A 106 10.24 6.35 -2.77
C ASP A 106 8.88 7.06 -2.72
N ILE A 107 8.44 7.55 -3.88
CA ILE A 107 7.24 8.39 -4.02
C ILE A 107 6.03 7.53 -4.41
N GLY A 108 4.89 7.81 -3.77
CA GLY A 108 3.56 7.30 -4.12
C GLY A 108 3.32 5.83 -3.83
N SER A 109 4.33 5.09 -3.36
CA SER A 109 4.19 3.68 -3.04
C SER A 109 5.08 3.22 -1.90
N ILE A 110 4.65 2.16 -1.24
CA ILE A 110 5.42 1.42 -0.24
C ILE A 110 5.31 -0.07 -0.54
N ALA A 111 6.40 -0.81 -0.34
CA ALA A 111 6.44 -2.24 -0.62
C ALA A 111 6.91 -3.02 0.59
N ILE A 112 6.28 -4.18 0.83
CA ILE A 112 6.71 -5.14 1.85
C ILE A 112 7.04 -6.48 1.20
N LEU A 113 7.93 -7.23 1.82
CA LEU A 113 8.20 -8.62 1.48
C LEU A 113 7.53 -9.51 2.53
N CYS A 114 6.69 -10.43 2.09
CA CYS A 114 5.89 -11.27 2.99
C CYS A 114 6.03 -12.74 2.60
N ARG A 115 6.15 -13.59 3.62
CA ARG A 115 5.93 -15.03 3.46
C ARG A 115 4.44 -15.32 3.36
N THR A 116 4.05 -16.13 2.38
CA THR A 116 2.65 -16.41 2.05
C THR A 116 2.17 -17.78 2.51
N ASP A 117 2.90 -18.42 3.43
CA ASP A 117 2.51 -19.69 4.03
C ASP A 117 2.15 -19.53 5.51
N GLU A 118 1.75 -20.62 6.16
CA GLU A 118 1.28 -20.64 7.55
C GLU A 118 2.30 -20.06 8.55
N LYS A 119 3.60 -20.15 8.22
CA LYS A 119 4.68 -19.57 9.04
C LYS A 119 4.70 -18.04 9.06
N GLY A 120 4.04 -17.37 8.11
CA GLY A 120 3.88 -15.92 8.12
C GLY A 120 2.80 -15.42 9.09
N GLY A 121 2.10 -16.32 9.78
CA GLY A 121 1.12 -15.99 10.81
C GLY A 121 -0.27 -15.63 10.28
N PRO A 122 -1.22 -15.24 11.17
CA PRO A 122 -2.63 -15.06 10.82
C PRO A 122 -2.88 -14.02 9.71
N ILE A 123 -2.09 -12.95 9.69
CA ILE A 123 -2.19 -11.86 8.69
C ILE A 123 -1.99 -12.35 7.25
N VAL A 124 -1.32 -13.48 7.04
CA VAL A 124 -1.13 -14.06 5.70
C VAL A 124 -2.46 -14.40 5.06
N LYS A 125 -3.48 -14.81 5.83
CA LYS A 125 -4.82 -15.10 5.31
C LYS A 125 -5.44 -13.84 4.68
N LEU A 126 -5.30 -12.69 5.35
CA LEU A 126 -5.72 -11.40 4.80
C LEU A 126 -4.91 -11.06 3.53
N LEU A 127 -3.58 -11.11 3.60
CA LEU A 127 -2.75 -10.74 2.45
C LEU A 127 -2.93 -11.66 1.23
N ALA A 128 -3.26 -12.93 1.45
CA ALA A 128 -3.55 -13.88 0.38
C ALA A 128 -4.92 -13.62 -0.27
N SER A 129 -5.88 -13.04 0.46
CA SER A 129 -7.22 -12.72 -0.06
C SER A 129 -7.26 -11.38 -0.82
N LEU A 130 -6.29 -10.48 -0.56
CA LEU A 130 -6.22 -9.20 -1.25
C LEU A 130 -5.98 -9.37 -2.76
N LYS A 131 -6.72 -8.58 -3.55
CA LYS A 131 -6.52 -8.40 -4.99
C LYS A 131 -6.06 -6.96 -5.27
N PRO A 132 -5.30 -6.71 -6.35
CA PRO A 132 -5.01 -5.34 -6.78
C PRO A 132 -6.29 -4.48 -6.83
N GLY A 133 -6.22 -3.28 -6.27
CA GLY A 133 -7.36 -2.37 -6.05
C GLY A 133 -8.04 -2.51 -4.68
N ALA A 134 -7.78 -3.57 -3.91
CA ALA A 134 -8.29 -3.71 -2.55
C ALA A 134 -7.61 -2.72 -1.59
N ALA A 135 -8.37 -2.19 -0.64
CA ALA A 135 -7.86 -1.29 0.40
C ALA A 135 -7.55 -2.05 1.69
N CYS A 136 -6.51 -1.62 2.39
CA CYS A 136 -6.23 -2.01 3.77
C CYS A 136 -5.76 -0.78 4.55
N LEU A 137 -5.65 -0.92 5.87
CA LEU A 137 -5.13 0.14 6.73
C LEU A 137 -3.65 -0.10 6.97
N MET A 138 -2.86 0.98 6.93
CA MET A 138 -1.45 0.95 7.23
C MET A 138 -1.09 2.09 8.19
N LYS A 139 -0.13 1.82 9.08
CA LYS A 139 0.33 2.78 10.09
C LYS A 139 1.84 2.71 10.20
N ALA A 140 2.49 3.86 10.33
CA ALA A 140 3.92 3.90 10.64
C ALA A 140 4.12 3.45 12.09
N MET A 141 5.08 2.57 12.29
CA MET A 141 5.51 2.17 13.62
C MET A 141 6.86 2.82 13.90
N GLY A 142 7.14 3.04 15.19
CA GLY A 142 8.44 3.55 15.60
C GLY A 142 9.57 2.54 15.32
N GLY A 143 10.70 2.75 15.96
CA GLY A 143 11.91 1.98 15.74
C GLY A 143 13.11 2.91 15.66
N LEU A 144 14.25 2.35 15.30
CA LEU A 144 15.47 3.12 15.12
C LEU A 144 15.31 4.02 13.88
N SER A 145 15.65 5.31 14.01
CA SER A 145 15.62 6.25 12.90
C SER A 145 17.04 6.52 12.43
N LEU A 146 17.46 5.81 11.39
CA LEU A 146 18.78 5.97 10.82
C LEU A 146 18.78 7.15 9.84
N THR A 147 19.34 8.26 10.28
CA THR A 147 19.53 9.44 9.42
C THR A 147 20.97 9.47 8.90
N ARG A 148 21.12 9.54 7.57
CA ARG A 148 22.44 9.73 6.96
C ARG A 148 22.81 11.21 7.02
N GLN A 149 23.91 11.55 7.68
CA GLN A 149 24.52 12.87 7.56
C GLN A 149 25.56 12.86 6.44
N PRO A 150 25.28 13.45 5.25
CA PRO A 150 26.19 13.41 4.12
C PRO A 150 27.53 14.12 4.39
N GLU A 151 27.56 15.10 5.30
CA GLU A 151 28.77 15.85 5.66
C GLU A 151 29.77 15.06 6.51
N GLN A 152 29.31 14.07 7.29
CA GLN A 152 30.15 13.33 8.23
C GLN A 152 30.43 11.88 7.79
N GLY A 153 29.81 11.41 6.70
CA GLY A 153 29.97 10.03 6.22
C GLY A 153 29.52 8.93 7.19
N MET A 154 28.97 9.29 8.35
CA MET A 154 28.57 8.37 9.42
C MET A 154 27.03 8.28 9.53
N TRP A 155 26.55 7.07 9.84
CA TRP A 155 25.16 6.83 10.22
C TRP A 155 25.01 7.10 11.72
N GLN A 156 24.06 7.95 12.10
CA GLN A 156 23.68 8.15 13.50
C GLN A 156 22.38 7.37 13.78
N TYR A 157 22.29 6.83 15.00
CA TYR A 157 21.24 5.92 15.46
C TYR A 157 20.27 6.62 16.40
#